data_AF-A0A8E0WML3-F1
#
_entry.id   AF-A0A8E0WML3-F1
#
_cell.length_a   1.000
_cell.length_b   1.000
_cell.length_c   1.000
_cell.angle_alpha   90.00
_cell.angle_beta   90.00
_cell.angle_gamma   90.00
#
_symmetry.space_group_name_H-M   'P 1'
#
loop_
_entity.id
_entity.type
_entity.pdbx_description
1 polymer ?
#
loop_
_entity_poly.entity_id
_entity_poly.type
_entity_poly.pdbx_seq_one_letter_code
_entity_poly.pdbx_strand_id
1 'polypeptide(L)'
;MIDTPQQKQRLQQKKARLIMEEINFKIKERKMRTRHLIEVGGLVAKAELDNLPTNSLFGALVSLKNELTKYPDIQDHWRQIGRNIFEQEEKTSTAVILKFTSKPIESIRTHIRQHELKWNSLRKEWYGFITDMQSLKDGLLDIDYELEIVRKTE
;
A
#
# COMPACT_ATOMS: atom_id res chain seq x y z
N MET A 1 -47.08 31.33 24.23
CA MET A 1 -46.98 29.85 24.13
C MET A 1 -46.27 29.52 22.84
N ILE A 2 -45.13 28.84 22.92
CA ILE A 2 -44.22 28.62 21.78
C ILE A 2 -44.69 27.40 20.99
N ASP A 3 -44.70 27.55 19.66
CA ASP A 3 -45.29 26.65 18.66
C ASP A 3 -44.61 25.25 18.66
N THR A 4 -45.28 24.28 19.31
CA THR A 4 -44.85 22.88 19.49
C THR A 4 -44.59 22.06 18.20
N PRO A 5 -45.26 22.28 17.05
CA PRO A 5 -45.02 21.53 15.82
C PRO A 5 -43.68 21.87 15.16
N GLN A 6 -43.33 23.17 15.11
CA GLN A 6 -42.08 23.63 14.49
C GLN A 6 -40.86 23.15 15.28
N GLN A 7 -40.94 23.16 16.61
CA GLN A 7 -39.90 22.61 17.48
C GLN A 7 -39.71 21.10 17.24
N LYS A 8 -40.82 20.35 17.13
CA LYS A 8 -40.79 18.90 16.84
C LYS A 8 -40.14 18.61 15.49
N GLN A 9 -40.45 19.38 14.46
CA GLN A 9 -39.86 19.23 13.13
C GLN A 9 -38.35 19.52 13.14
N ARG A 10 -37.90 20.58 13.82
CA ARG A 10 -36.46 20.88 13.98
C ARG A 10 -35.72 19.77 14.72
N LEU A 11 -36.32 19.20 15.76
CA LEU A 11 -35.74 18.07 16.49
C LEU A 11 -35.65 16.81 15.63
N GLN A 12 -36.66 16.54 14.79
CA GLN A 12 -36.62 15.43 13.84
C GLN A 12 -35.51 15.60 12.79
N GLN A 13 -35.35 16.80 12.24
CA GLN A 13 -34.25 17.10 11.30
C GLN A 13 -32.88 16.94 11.96
N LYS A 14 -32.71 17.45 13.20
CA LYS A 14 -31.46 17.29 13.96
C LYS A 14 -31.17 15.81 14.25
N LYS A 15 -32.19 15.04 14.62
CA LYS A 15 -32.06 13.59 14.84
C LYS A 15 -31.65 12.87 13.55
N ALA A 16 -32.28 13.17 12.43
CA ALA A 16 -31.93 12.57 11.13
C ALA A 16 -30.47 12.90 10.74
N ARG A 17 -30.04 14.15 10.95
CA ARG A 17 -28.65 14.55 10.72
C ARG A 17 -27.67 13.78 11.59
N LEU A 18 -27.94 13.66 12.89
CA LEU A 18 -27.09 12.90 13.82
C LEU A 18 -27.00 11.42 13.44
N ILE A 19 -28.12 10.81 13.04
CA ILE A 19 -28.13 9.41 12.56
C ILE A 19 -27.24 9.27 11.32
N MET A 20 -27.33 10.20 10.37
CA MET A 20 -26.51 10.17 9.16
C MET A 20 -25.02 10.37 9.46
N GLU A 21 -24.68 11.28 10.37
CA GLU A 21 -23.32 11.48 10.85
C GLU A 21 -22.78 10.22 11.55
N GLU A 22 -23.58 9.57 12.38
CA GLU A 22 -23.22 8.31 13.06
C GLU A 22 -22.97 7.17 12.07
N ILE A 23 -23.84 7.02 11.06
CA ILE A 23 -23.66 6.02 9.99
C ILE A 23 -22.35 6.28 9.23
N ASN A 24 -22.10 7.54 8.85
CA ASN A 24 -20.87 7.92 8.16
C ASN A 24 -19.63 7.66 9.01
N PHE A 25 -19.70 7.95 10.32
CA PHE A 25 -18.62 7.68 11.25
C PHE A 25 -18.32 6.18 11.34
N LYS A 26 -19.35 5.32 11.49
CA LYS A 26 -19.21 3.86 11.50
C LYS A 26 -18.60 3.30 10.20
N ILE A 27 -18.96 3.85 9.05
CA ILE A 27 -18.37 3.45 7.76
C ILE A 27 -16.88 3.82 7.70
N LYS A 28 -16.52 5.04 8.14
CA LYS A 28 -15.12 5.49 8.19
C LYS A 28 -14.29 4.61 9.12
N GLU A 29 -14.81 4.32 10.30
CA GLU A 29 -14.16 3.46 11.30
C GLU A 29 -13.88 2.06 10.73
N ARG A 30 -14.88 1.43 10.09
CA ARG A 30 -14.69 0.13 9.43
C ARG A 30 -13.62 0.17 8.35
N LYS A 31 -13.62 1.20 7.50
CA LYS A 31 -12.59 1.36 6.45
C LYS A 31 -11.20 1.51 7.04
N MET A 32 -11.06 2.30 8.11
CA MET A 32 -9.78 2.48 8.80
C MET A 32 -9.31 1.17 9.44
N ARG A 33 -10.21 0.46 10.13
CA ARG A 33 -9.90 -0.84 10.73
C ARG A 33 -9.46 -1.86 9.69
N THR A 34 -10.18 -1.97 8.57
CA THR A 34 -9.80 -2.89 7.48
C THR A 34 -8.44 -2.54 6.89
N ARG A 35 -8.15 -1.26 6.64
CA ARG A 35 -6.82 -0.83 6.15
C ARG A 35 -5.71 -1.20 7.13
N HIS A 36 -5.91 -0.94 8.42
CA HIS A 36 -4.93 -1.28 9.44
C HIS A 36 -4.66 -2.79 9.52
N LEU A 37 -5.71 -3.62 9.44
CA LEU A 37 -5.54 -5.08 9.41
C LEU A 37 -4.81 -5.57 8.15
N ILE A 38 -5.08 -4.95 7.00
CA ILE A 38 -4.36 -5.26 5.75
C ILE A 38 -2.89 -4.86 5.86
N GLU A 39 -2.58 -3.70 6.43
CA GLU A 39 -1.21 -3.23 6.63
C GLU A 39 -0.42 -4.17 7.54
N VAL A 40 -0.98 -4.54 8.70
CA VAL A 40 -0.35 -5.50 9.61
C VAL A 40 -0.19 -6.87 8.95
N GLY A 41 -1.23 -7.35 8.25
CA GLY A 41 -1.14 -8.61 7.50
C GLY A 41 -0.09 -8.57 6.39
N GLY A 42 0.06 -7.44 5.71
CA GLY A 42 1.10 -7.22 4.70
C GLY A 42 2.50 -7.29 5.29
N LEU A 43 2.72 -6.77 6.50
CA LEU A 43 3.99 -6.90 7.21
C LEU A 43 4.31 -8.36 7.58
N VAL A 44 3.30 -9.13 8.00
CA VAL A 44 3.46 -10.56 8.30
C VAL A 44 3.86 -11.34 7.05
N ALA A 45 3.19 -11.09 5.92
CA ALA A 45 3.53 -11.71 4.63
C ALA A 45 4.93 -11.31 4.15
N LYS A 46 5.29 -10.03 4.32
CA LYS A 46 6.63 -9.52 3.97
C LYS A 46 7.74 -10.15 4.80
N ALA A 47 7.46 -10.50 6.04
CA ALA A 47 8.36 -11.25 6.91
C ALA A 47 8.35 -12.77 6.64
N GLU A 48 7.61 -13.22 5.62
CA GLU A 48 7.46 -14.64 5.24
C GLU A 48 6.86 -15.53 6.36
N LEU A 49 6.05 -14.92 7.24
CA LEU A 49 5.43 -15.60 8.38
C LEU A 49 3.97 -16.00 8.12
N ASP A 50 3.40 -15.64 6.97
CA ASP A 50 1.99 -15.84 6.62
C ASP A 50 1.61 -17.30 6.38
N ASN A 51 2.59 -18.15 6.05
CA ASN A 51 2.39 -19.60 5.91
C ASN A 51 2.39 -20.36 7.25
N LEU A 52 2.67 -19.69 8.37
CA LEU A 52 2.67 -20.33 9.68
C LEU A 52 1.24 -20.74 10.10
N PRO A 53 1.08 -21.89 10.79
CA PRO A 53 -0.20 -22.25 11.40
C PRO A 53 -0.67 -21.16 12.38
N THR A 54 -1.98 -20.94 12.45
CA THR A 54 -2.59 -19.85 13.23
C THR A 54 -2.08 -19.77 14.67
N ASN A 55 -1.97 -20.91 15.35
CA ASN A 55 -1.49 -20.96 16.74
C ASN A 55 0.00 -20.63 16.86
N SER A 56 0.81 -21.04 15.88
CA SER A 56 2.24 -20.73 15.84
C SER A 56 2.50 -19.25 15.60
N LEU A 57 1.78 -18.65 14.62
CA LEU A 57 1.86 -17.21 14.36
C LEU A 57 1.42 -16.41 15.58
N PHE A 58 0.30 -16.79 16.20
CA PHE A 58 -0.18 -16.13 17.42
C PHE A 58 0.83 -16.26 18.57
N GLY A 59 1.40 -17.46 18.77
CA GLY A 59 2.44 -17.70 19.76
C GLY A 59 3.69 -16.83 19.54
N ALA A 60 4.15 -16.68 18.30
CA ALA A 60 5.27 -15.82 17.94
C ALA A 60 4.98 -14.34 18.27
N LEU A 61 3.79 -13.85 17.91
CA LEU A 61 3.37 -12.47 18.23
C LEU A 61 3.26 -12.23 19.76
N VAL A 62 2.80 -13.23 20.52
CA VAL A 62 2.79 -13.17 21.98
C VAL A 62 4.22 -13.15 22.55
N SER A 63 5.15 -13.90 21.96
CA SER A 63 6.57 -13.85 22.33
C SER A 63 7.14 -12.44 22.14
N LEU A 64 6.89 -11.82 20.98
CA LEU A 64 7.31 -10.43 20.70
C LEU A 64 6.72 -9.45 21.72
N LYS A 65 5.43 -9.59 22.05
CA LYS A 65 4.79 -8.77 23.09
C LYS A 65 5.49 -8.93 24.45
N ASN A 66 5.91 -10.14 24.80
CA ASN A 66 6.63 -10.40 26.05
C ASN A 66 8.07 -9.86 26.01
N GLU A 67 8.70 -9.74 24.85
CA GLU A 67 10.01 -9.10 24.72
C GLU A 67 9.92 -7.59 24.92
N LEU A 68 8.87 -6.94 24.41
CA LEU A 68 8.61 -5.51 24.64
C LEU A 68 8.51 -5.14 26.12
N THR A 69 7.99 -6.05 26.96
CA THR A 69 7.89 -5.80 28.40
C THR A 69 9.19 -6.09 29.15
N LYS A 70 10.03 -6.99 28.61
CA LYS A 70 11.32 -7.37 29.22
C LYS A 70 12.44 -6.39 28.89
N TYR A 71 12.43 -5.83 27.68
CA TYR A 71 13.52 -5.01 27.15
C TYR A 71 12.97 -3.68 26.63
N PRO A 72 13.06 -2.58 27.39
CA PRO A 72 12.47 -1.29 27.03
C PRO A 72 12.95 -0.74 25.67
N ASP A 73 14.20 -1.02 25.28
CA ASP A 73 14.82 -0.45 24.08
C ASP A 73 14.72 -1.37 22.85
N ILE A 74 14.12 -2.56 22.98
CA ILE A 74 14.07 -3.54 21.88
C ILE A 74 13.29 -3.02 20.68
N GLN A 75 12.32 -2.14 20.92
CA GLN A 75 11.53 -1.52 19.87
C GLN A 75 12.40 -0.64 18.95
N ASP A 76 13.39 0.07 19.49
CA ASP A 76 14.30 0.89 18.68
C ASP A 76 15.23 0.02 17.83
N HIS A 77 15.65 -1.12 18.37
CA HIS A 77 16.41 -2.11 17.61
C HIS A 77 15.60 -2.66 16.43
N TRP A 78 14.34 -3.06 16.65
CA TRP A 78 13.45 -3.51 15.59
C TRP A 78 13.18 -2.42 14.55
N ARG A 79 13.07 -1.16 14.98
CA ARG A 79 12.92 -0.02 14.08
C ARG A 79 14.12 0.12 13.15
N GLN A 80 15.34 -0.08 13.65
CA GLN A 80 16.55 -0.04 12.83
C GLN A 80 16.59 -1.20 11.84
N ILE A 81 16.27 -2.42 12.27
CA ILE A 81 16.19 -3.59 11.37
C ILE A 81 15.20 -3.33 10.24
N GLY A 82 13.97 -2.92 10.58
CA GLY A 82 12.93 -2.62 9.59
C GLY A 82 13.39 -1.54 8.61
N ARG A 83 13.94 -0.43 9.12
CA ARG A 83 14.47 0.65 8.30
C ARG A 83 15.52 0.17 7.29
N ASN A 84 16.49 -0.63 7.74
CA ASN A 84 17.55 -1.13 6.87
C ASN A 84 16.99 -2.01 5.73
N ILE A 85 16.00 -2.86 6.02
CA ILE A 85 15.35 -3.70 5.01
C ILE A 85 14.63 -2.83 3.97
N PHE A 86 13.83 -1.85 4.41
CA PHE A 86 13.13 -0.95 3.49
C PHE A 86 14.09 -0.10 2.65
N GLU A 87 15.16 0.43 3.25
CA GLU A 87 16.17 1.20 2.52
C GLU A 87 16.93 0.33 1.51
N GLN A 88 17.20 -0.93 1.82
CA GLN A 88 17.82 -1.86 0.88
C GLN A 88 16.91 -2.13 -0.32
N GLU A 89 15.62 -2.37 -0.10
CA GLU A 89 14.65 -2.54 -1.19
C GLU A 89 14.54 -1.30 -2.07
N GLU A 90 14.48 -0.09 -1.48
CA GLU A 90 14.48 1.15 -2.24
C GLU A 90 15.78 1.31 -3.05
N LYS A 91 16.94 0.96 -2.52
CA LYS A 91 18.22 1.02 -3.26
C LYS A 91 18.27 0.02 -4.42
N THR A 92 17.69 -1.16 -4.25
CA THR A 92 17.64 -2.18 -5.30
C THR A 92 16.63 -1.87 -6.40
N SER A 93 15.67 -0.98 -6.14
CA SER A 93 14.56 -0.72 -7.03
C SER A 93 14.68 0.65 -7.69
N THR A 94 14.89 0.66 -9.01
CA THR A 94 15.06 1.88 -9.79
C THR A 94 13.70 2.35 -10.31
N ALA A 95 13.29 3.57 -9.98
CA ALA A 95 12.09 4.16 -10.55
C ALA A 95 12.30 4.48 -12.02
N VAL A 96 11.43 3.97 -12.89
CA VAL A 96 11.50 4.21 -14.33
C VAL A 96 10.17 4.64 -14.92
N ILE A 97 10.25 5.37 -16.02
CA ILE A 97 9.16 5.66 -16.94
C ILE A 97 9.55 5.10 -18.30
N LEU A 98 8.67 4.30 -18.89
CA LEU A 98 8.87 3.66 -20.18
C LEU A 98 7.78 4.13 -21.15
N LYS A 99 8.21 4.72 -22.27
CA LYS A 99 7.34 5.26 -23.32
C LYS A 99 7.59 4.54 -24.63
N PHE A 100 6.54 4.42 -25.43
CA PHE A 100 6.58 3.82 -26.76
C PHE A 100 6.02 4.81 -27.79
N THR A 101 6.61 4.81 -28.99
CA THR A 101 6.13 5.61 -30.13
C THR A 101 4.75 5.14 -30.63
N SER A 102 4.46 3.85 -30.48
CA SER A 102 3.19 3.22 -30.82
C SER A 102 2.79 2.18 -29.77
N LYS A 103 1.52 1.77 -29.77
CA LYS A 103 1.01 0.84 -28.74
C LYS A 103 1.74 -0.51 -28.86
N PRO A 104 2.43 -0.98 -27.80
CA PRO A 104 3.13 -2.26 -27.84
C PRO A 104 2.15 -3.45 -27.95
N ILE A 105 2.58 -4.51 -28.64
CA ILE A 105 1.84 -5.78 -28.73
C ILE A 105 1.66 -6.43 -27.36
N GLU A 106 0.72 -7.37 -27.24
CA GLU A 106 0.34 -7.95 -25.94
C GLU A 106 1.50 -8.67 -25.24
N SER A 107 2.38 -9.36 -25.96
CA SER A 107 3.53 -10.06 -25.36
C SER A 107 4.43 -9.12 -24.57
N ILE A 108 4.76 -7.96 -25.13
CA ILE A 108 5.56 -6.92 -24.48
C ILE A 108 4.81 -6.34 -23.29
N ARG A 109 3.51 -6.08 -23.42
CA ARG A 109 2.70 -5.57 -22.30
C ARG A 109 2.64 -6.56 -21.15
N THR A 110 2.65 -7.86 -21.43
CA THR A 110 2.77 -8.90 -20.41
C THR A 110 4.15 -8.89 -19.77
N HIS A 111 5.23 -8.81 -20.56
CA HIS A 111 6.61 -8.69 -20.07
C HIS A 111 6.78 -7.48 -19.15
N ILE A 112 6.31 -6.30 -19.57
CA ILE A 112 6.34 -5.06 -18.77
C ILE A 112 5.62 -5.23 -17.43
N ARG A 113 4.48 -5.91 -17.41
CA ARG A 113 3.72 -6.18 -16.17
C ARG A 113 4.41 -7.19 -15.25
N GLN A 114 5.21 -8.12 -15.79
CA GLN A 114 6.04 -9.04 -14.98
C GLN A 114 7.10 -8.27 -14.19
N HIS A 115 7.57 -7.14 -14.72
CA HIS A 115 8.45 -6.19 -14.01
C HIS A 115 7.68 -5.13 -13.20
N GLU A 116 6.42 -5.42 -12.83
CA GLU A 116 5.57 -4.58 -11.97
C GLU A 116 5.28 -3.16 -12.47
N LEU A 117 5.61 -2.85 -13.72
CA LEU A 117 5.30 -1.56 -14.32
C LEU A 117 3.79 -1.43 -14.58
N LYS A 118 3.25 -0.27 -14.23
CA LYS A 118 1.83 0.07 -14.33
C LYS A 118 1.60 1.03 -15.49
N TRP A 119 0.49 0.82 -16.19
CA TRP A 119 0.07 1.70 -17.26
C TRP A 119 -0.55 2.99 -16.71
N ASN A 120 -0.05 4.14 -17.15
CA ASN A 120 -0.67 5.44 -16.94
C ASN A 120 -1.54 5.81 -18.14
N SER A 121 -2.86 5.73 -17.96
CA SER A 121 -3.82 6.03 -19.03
C SER A 121 -3.86 7.49 -19.45
N LEU A 122 -3.43 8.42 -18.59
CA LEU A 122 -3.40 9.85 -18.84
C LEU A 122 -2.18 10.23 -19.68
N ARG A 123 -0.99 9.79 -19.27
CA ARG A 123 0.28 10.12 -19.96
C ARG A 123 0.58 9.22 -21.15
N LYS A 124 -0.10 8.08 -21.24
CA LYS A 124 0.18 7.01 -22.21
C LYS A 124 1.58 6.41 -22.04
N GLU A 125 2.01 6.25 -20.79
CA GLU A 125 3.35 5.81 -20.40
C GLU A 125 3.25 4.69 -19.36
N TRP A 126 4.27 3.84 -19.29
CA TRP A 126 4.42 2.86 -18.21
C TRP A 126 5.32 3.44 -17.12
N TYR A 127 5.01 3.16 -15.85
CA TYR A 127 5.80 3.64 -14.72
C TYR A 127 5.86 2.60 -13.60
N GLY A 128 6.93 2.60 -12.83
CA GLY A 128 7.07 1.72 -11.68
C GLY A 128 8.52 1.63 -11.22
N PHE A 129 8.79 0.65 -10.38
CA PHE A 129 10.12 0.38 -9.88
C PHE A 129 10.63 -0.94 -10.46
N ILE A 130 11.89 -0.98 -10.86
CA ILE A 130 12.51 -2.16 -11.46
C ILE A 130 13.74 -2.54 -10.66
N THR A 131 13.80 -3.82 -10.29
CA THR A 131 14.96 -4.43 -9.64
C THR A 131 15.99 -4.90 -10.65
N ASP A 132 15.56 -5.50 -11.77
CA ASP A 132 16.42 -5.97 -12.84
C ASP A 132 16.17 -5.20 -14.15
N MET A 133 17.00 -4.20 -14.39
CA MET A 133 16.92 -3.35 -15.57
C MET A 133 17.39 -4.07 -16.84
N GLN A 134 18.24 -5.09 -16.72
CA GLN A 134 18.75 -5.84 -17.86
C GLN A 134 17.67 -6.76 -18.43
N SER A 135 16.99 -7.52 -17.56
CA SER A 135 15.89 -8.40 -17.97
C SER A 135 14.71 -7.63 -18.61
N LEU A 136 14.44 -6.40 -18.15
CA LEU A 136 13.47 -5.54 -18.85
C LEU A 136 13.95 -5.24 -20.28
N LYS A 137 15.20 -4.80 -20.46
CA LYS A 137 15.75 -4.41 -21.76
C LYS A 137 15.82 -5.58 -22.74
N ASP A 138 16.19 -6.77 -22.26
CA ASP A 138 16.30 -7.97 -23.08
C ASP A 138 14.94 -8.34 -23.72
N GLY A 139 13.83 -8.11 -23.02
CA GLY A 139 12.48 -8.31 -23.57
C GLY A 139 11.98 -7.18 -24.49
N LEU A 140 12.74 -6.11 -24.66
CA LEU A 140 12.40 -4.92 -25.45
C LEU A 140 13.33 -4.69 -26.66
N LEU A 141 14.25 -5.62 -26.96
CA LEU A 141 15.33 -5.44 -27.94
C LEU A 141 14.87 -5.03 -29.35
N ASP A 142 13.70 -5.50 -29.79
CA ASP A 142 13.24 -5.30 -31.18
C ASP A 142 12.34 -4.07 -31.37
N ILE A 143 12.31 -3.15 -30.40
CA ILE A 143 11.29 -2.09 -30.34
C ILE A 143 11.91 -0.75 -29.97
N ASP A 144 11.45 0.30 -30.66
CA ASP A 144 11.79 1.66 -30.27
C ASP A 144 11.03 2.06 -29.00
N TYR A 145 11.79 2.29 -27.92
CA TYR A 145 11.27 2.77 -26.64
C TYR A 145 12.14 3.90 -26.07
N GLU A 146 11.52 4.74 -25.25
CA GLU A 146 12.20 5.75 -24.44
C GLU A 146 12.11 5.33 -22.97
N LEU A 147 13.25 5.22 -22.29
CA LEU A 147 13.34 4.83 -20.88
C LEU A 147 13.96 5.97 -20.08
N GLU A 148 13.16 6.60 -19.21
CA GLU A 148 13.60 7.62 -18.28
C GLU A 148 13.79 7.03 -16.88
N ILE A 149 14.94 7.27 -16.26
CA ILE A 149 15.20 6.89 -14.86
C ILE A 149 14.87 8.09 -13.98
N VAL A 150 13.89 7.93 -13.09
CA VAL A 150 13.49 8.97 -12.15
C VAL A 150 14.35 8.87 -10.90
N ARG A 151 15.35 9.75 -10.75
CA ARG A 151 16.08 9.87 -9.48
C ARG A 151 15.24 10.70 -8.49
N LYS A 152 15.09 10.23 -7.25
CA LYS A 152 14.61 11.09 -6.15
C LYS A 152 15.64 12.20 -5.95
N THR A 153 15.24 13.46 -6.09
CA THR A 153 15.99 14.59 -5.54
C THR A 153 15.96 14.47 -4.02
N GLU A 154 17.13 14.59 -3.38
CA GLU A 154 17.33 14.51 -1.93
C GLU A 154 16.49 15.52 -1.13
#